data_AF-A0A7S4FLI9-F1
#
_entry.id   AF-A0A7S4FLI9-F1
#
_cell.length_a   1.000
_cell.length_b   1.000
_cell.length_c   1.000
_cell.angle_alpha   90.00
_cell.angle_beta   90.00
_cell.angle_gamma   90.00
#
_symmetry.space_group_name_H-M   'P 1'
#
loop_
_entity.id
_entity.type
_entity.pdbx_description
1 polymer ?
#
loop_
_entity_poly.entity_id
_entity_poly.type
_entity_poly.pdbx_seq_one_letter_code
_entity_poly.pdbx_strand_id
1 'polypeptide(L)'
;FFRCPNMFILFLCVWMSLNVANSNLIITGVIDGPLSNRPRALEIYVYDNIADLSSYGLGVANNGGGSDGVEFNFPAVSATKGTFLYVSKESTQFNNWFGFNPDYTMSNLDVTGNDAVELFLATTVIDRFGDPSIDGNGQAWDYLDGWAYRRCGPAAPAAIFSATSWQYSGTNALDGESTNAAAASPFPTATYIPPAPDWTVSANLASNLKELLSAHWPMDGDYTDSSGNGYDGTASGGPSFVSGKIGQAVSLSGAQYVEAGSSSALILSSDDWSLAAWFKTASTSSASFETGARIITVRSSGSSLAAIGIVGDSIAQVFCMWTEEGANGQKMIVGDVSFADSQWHHLACTW
;
A
#
# COMPACT_ATOMS: atom_id res chain seq x y z
N PHE A 1 -24.58 2.38 24.11
CA PHE A 1 -24.58 3.58 24.97
C PHE A 1 -23.57 3.37 26.10
N PHE A 2 -22.69 4.33 26.47
CA PHE A 2 -21.98 4.35 27.79
C PHE A 2 -21.50 5.74 28.27
N ARG A 3 -21.43 5.95 29.59
CA ARG A 3 -20.64 7.00 30.29
C ARG A 3 -20.14 6.54 31.67
N CYS A 4 -18.85 6.76 31.95
CA CYS A 4 -18.24 7.23 33.21
C CYS A 4 -16.81 7.74 32.89
N PRO A 5 -16.14 8.56 33.74
CA PRO A 5 -15.61 9.85 33.31
C PRO A 5 -14.07 10.00 33.41
N ASN A 6 -13.62 11.09 32.75
CA ASN A 6 -12.35 11.81 32.90
C ASN A 6 -11.08 11.21 32.30
N MET A 7 -10.75 11.63 31.07
CA MET A 7 -9.38 12.05 30.72
C MET A 7 -9.41 12.95 29.47
N PHE A 8 -8.83 14.14 29.56
CA PHE A 8 -8.59 15.04 28.43
C PHE A 8 -7.14 14.89 27.96
N ILE A 9 -6.93 14.79 26.65
CA ILE A 9 -5.63 15.01 26.00
C ILE A 9 -5.87 15.98 24.84
N LEU A 10 -5.20 17.14 24.88
CA LEU A 10 -5.14 18.08 23.76
C LEU A 10 -3.71 18.03 23.20
N PHE A 11 -3.54 17.50 21.99
CA PHE A 11 -2.30 17.66 21.22
C PHE A 11 -2.37 18.96 20.42
N LEU A 12 -1.44 19.89 20.68
CA LEU A 12 -1.15 20.98 19.76
C LEU A 12 -0.21 20.43 18.68
N CYS A 13 -0.74 20.15 17.49
CA CYS A 13 0.06 19.75 16.33
C CYS A 13 0.32 20.98 15.46
N VAL A 14 1.54 21.53 15.53
CA VAL A 14 2.03 22.53 14.57
C VAL A 14 2.45 21.76 13.32
N TRP A 15 1.65 21.86 12.26
CA TRP A 15 1.97 21.32 10.95
C TRP A 15 2.82 22.32 10.16
N MET A 16 4.11 22.06 10.01
CA MET A 16 4.84 22.49 8.81
C MET A 16 4.61 21.40 7.77
N SER A 17 3.89 21.72 6.69
CA SER A 17 3.89 20.90 5.49
C SER A 17 5.28 20.99 4.85
N LEU A 18 6.15 20.02 5.13
CA LEU A 18 7.24 19.73 4.22
C LEU A 18 6.60 19.15 2.96
N ASN A 19 6.71 19.87 1.84
CA ASN A 19 6.54 19.26 0.53
C ASN A 19 7.65 18.22 0.40
N VAL A 20 7.39 16.97 0.79
CA VAL A 20 8.20 15.86 0.33
C VAL A 20 7.92 15.78 -1.16
N ALA A 21 8.89 16.17 -1.98
CA ALA A 21 8.84 15.85 -3.40
C ALA A 21 8.69 14.32 -3.47
N ASN A 22 7.51 13.84 -3.90
CA ASN A 22 7.34 12.42 -4.18
C ASN A 22 8.34 12.07 -5.28
N SER A 23 9.32 11.23 -4.93
CA SER A 23 10.33 10.79 -5.87
C SER A 23 9.75 9.67 -6.73
N ASN A 24 9.47 9.96 -7.99
CA ASN A 24 9.04 8.93 -8.95
C ASN A 24 10.22 8.10 -9.50
N LEU A 25 11.45 8.39 -9.07
CA LEU A 25 12.66 7.62 -9.34
C LEU A 25 13.32 7.19 -8.03
N ILE A 26 14.01 6.05 -8.04
CA ILE A 26 14.77 5.56 -6.88
C ILE A 26 16.05 4.87 -7.36
N ILE A 27 17.17 5.08 -6.67
CA ILE A 27 18.42 4.37 -6.94
C ILE A 27 18.29 2.97 -6.35
N THR A 28 18.37 1.93 -7.20
CA THR A 28 18.26 0.54 -6.77
C THR A 28 19.59 -0.19 -6.74
N GLY A 29 20.60 0.27 -7.47
CA GLY A 29 21.92 -0.32 -7.40
C GLY A 29 23.05 0.61 -7.83
N VAL A 30 24.22 0.37 -7.24
CA VAL A 30 25.49 1.02 -7.59
C VAL A 30 26.52 -0.08 -7.75
N ILE A 31 27.32 -0.04 -8.82
CA ILE A 31 28.37 -1.01 -9.10
C ILE A 31 29.66 -0.28 -9.48
N ASP A 32 30.76 -0.77 -8.92
CA ASP A 32 32.14 -0.47 -9.33
C ASP A 32 32.81 -1.81 -9.56
N GLY A 33 32.96 -2.24 -10.82
CA GLY A 33 33.54 -3.55 -11.08
C GLY A 33 35.08 -3.56 -11.09
N PRO A 34 35.67 -4.77 -11.19
CA PRO A 34 37.02 -5.13 -10.71
C PRO A 34 38.18 -4.56 -11.53
N LEU A 35 37.87 -3.84 -12.60
CA LEU A 35 38.85 -3.33 -13.55
C LEU A 35 38.60 -1.85 -13.70
N SER A 36 39.69 -1.09 -13.88
CA SER A 36 39.70 0.38 -13.94
C SER A 36 38.69 1.05 -14.89
N ASN A 37 38.00 0.28 -15.75
CA ASN A 37 36.93 0.73 -16.64
C ASN A 37 35.69 -0.21 -16.72
N ARG A 38 35.43 -1.15 -15.80
CA ARG A 38 34.35 -2.16 -16.00
C ARG A 38 33.55 -2.52 -14.76
N PRO A 39 32.21 -2.49 -14.84
CA PRO A 39 31.45 -1.30 -15.19
C PRO A 39 31.34 -0.39 -13.96
N ARG A 40 31.25 0.91 -14.21
CA ARG A 40 30.74 1.88 -13.25
C ARG A 40 29.34 2.25 -13.69
N ALA A 41 28.35 1.91 -12.89
CA ALA A 41 26.96 2.08 -13.28
C ALA A 41 26.02 2.25 -12.09
N LEU A 42 24.87 2.83 -12.40
CA LEU A 42 23.71 2.96 -11.54
C LEU A 42 22.55 2.22 -12.18
N GLU A 43 21.77 1.54 -11.34
CA GLU A 43 20.43 1.08 -11.68
C GLU A 43 19.41 1.95 -10.95
N ILE A 44 18.42 2.42 -11.70
CA ILE A 44 17.38 3.34 -11.22
C ILE A 44 16.03 2.74 -11.57
N TYR A 45 15.13 2.66 -10.59
CA TYR A 45 13.78 2.18 -10.78
C TYR A 45 12.79 3.34 -10.90
N VAL A 46 11.85 3.22 -11.84
CA VAL A 46 10.76 4.17 -12.06
C VAL A 46 9.58 3.76 -11.17
N TYR A 47 9.42 4.47 -10.05
CA TYR A 47 8.45 4.18 -9.00
C TYR A 47 7.00 4.53 -9.40
N ASP A 48 6.83 5.58 -10.19
CA ASP A 48 5.56 5.96 -10.80
C ASP A 48 5.79 6.53 -12.21
N ASN A 49 4.74 6.62 -13.02
CA ASN A 49 4.84 7.17 -14.38
C ASN A 49 5.39 8.60 -14.36
N ILE A 50 6.37 8.87 -15.22
CA ILE A 50 7.00 10.18 -15.38
C ILE A 50 6.75 10.65 -16.80
N ALA A 51 6.08 11.79 -16.95
CA ALA A 51 5.82 12.37 -18.27
C ALA A 51 7.09 12.95 -18.91
N ASP A 52 8.01 13.47 -18.10
CA ASP A 52 9.23 14.15 -18.53
C ASP A 52 10.35 13.91 -17.50
N LEU A 53 11.39 13.17 -17.90
CA LEU A 53 12.56 12.90 -17.08
C LEU A 53 13.50 14.11 -16.94
N SER A 54 13.38 15.15 -17.76
CA SER A 54 14.35 16.27 -17.79
C SER A 54 14.40 17.11 -16.52
N SER A 55 13.43 16.94 -15.62
CA SER A 55 13.50 17.50 -14.27
C SER A 55 14.37 16.70 -13.31
N TYR A 56 14.80 15.50 -13.67
CA TYR A 56 15.62 14.64 -12.82
C TYR A 56 17.09 14.75 -13.19
N GLY A 57 17.95 14.54 -12.19
CA GLY A 57 19.38 14.52 -12.39
C GLY A 57 20.11 13.62 -11.41
N LEU A 58 21.39 13.38 -11.68
CA LEU A 58 22.29 12.59 -10.86
C LEU A 58 23.51 13.42 -10.48
N GLY A 59 24.09 13.12 -9.32
CA GLY A 59 25.39 13.61 -8.89
C GLY A 59 26.14 12.54 -8.11
N VAL A 60 27.46 12.60 -8.17
CA VAL A 60 28.38 11.74 -7.43
C VAL A 60 29.18 12.63 -6.48
N ALA A 61 29.25 12.24 -5.21
CA ALA A 61 30.08 12.89 -4.22
C ALA A 61 31.33 12.06 -4.00
N ASN A 62 32.43 12.48 -4.63
CA ASN A 62 33.65 11.68 -4.65
C ASN A 62 34.43 11.74 -3.34
N ASN A 63 34.79 10.57 -2.80
CA ASN A 63 35.66 10.41 -1.63
C ASN A 63 35.28 11.31 -0.42
N GLY A 64 33.99 11.49 -0.17
CA GLY A 64 33.50 12.32 0.94
C GLY A 64 33.69 13.83 0.75
N GLY A 65 33.94 14.31 -0.47
CA GLY A 65 34.17 15.73 -0.78
C GLY A 65 32.95 16.65 -0.60
N GLY A 66 31.77 16.09 -0.37
CA GLY A 66 30.49 16.80 -0.39
C GLY A 66 29.77 16.67 -1.72
N SER A 67 28.53 17.18 -1.77
CA SER A 67 27.73 17.21 -2.99
C SER A 67 28.20 18.34 -3.92
N ASP A 68 28.47 18.01 -5.18
CA ASP A 68 28.70 18.98 -6.26
C ASP A 68 27.39 19.38 -6.98
N GLY A 69 26.25 18.86 -6.51
CA GLY A 69 24.93 19.09 -7.09
C GLY A 69 24.65 18.19 -8.29
N VAL A 70 23.87 18.70 -9.25
CA VAL A 70 23.47 17.94 -10.44
C VAL A 70 24.60 17.95 -11.47
N GLU A 71 25.11 16.78 -11.79
CA GLU A 71 26.18 16.57 -12.76
C GLU A 71 25.71 15.92 -14.07
N PHE A 72 24.57 15.23 -14.02
CA PHE A 72 23.89 14.67 -15.18
C PHE A 72 22.40 15.03 -15.14
N ASN A 73 21.86 15.49 -16.26
CA ASN A 73 20.42 15.71 -16.43
C ASN A 73 19.89 14.66 -17.40
N PHE A 74 18.77 14.01 -17.05
CA PHE A 74 18.10 13.12 -17.99
C PHE A 74 17.52 13.92 -19.18
N PRO A 75 17.35 13.31 -20.36
CA PRO A 75 16.72 13.98 -21.50
C PRO A 75 15.21 14.14 -21.31
N ALA A 76 14.60 15.03 -22.09
CA ALA A 76 13.15 15.25 -22.09
C ALA A 76 12.40 14.09 -22.77
N VAL A 77 12.21 13.00 -22.03
CA VAL A 77 11.50 11.79 -22.44
C VAL A 77 10.65 11.26 -21.28
N SER A 78 9.57 10.56 -21.58
CA SER A 78 8.74 9.90 -20.57
C SER A 78 9.37 8.58 -20.08
N ALA A 79 9.07 8.18 -18.85
CA ALA A 79 9.40 6.87 -18.31
C ALA A 79 8.18 6.21 -17.66
N THR A 80 7.99 4.92 -17.90
CA THR A 80 6.84 4.17 -17.39
C THR A 80 7.16 3.55 -16.04
N LYS A 81 6.18 3.53 -15.13
CA LYS A 81 6.26 2.82 -13.87
C LYS A 81 6.71 1.37 -14.07
N GLY A 82 7.64 0.91 -13.23
CA GLY A 82 8.17 -0.45 -13.29
C GLY A 82 9.40 -0.62 -14.19
N THR A 83 9.79 0.43 -14.92
CA THR A 83 11.01 0.41 -15.75
C THR A 83 12.26 0.52 -14.87
N PHE A 84 13.29 -0.23 -15.25
CA PHE A 84 14.65 -0.06 -14.75
C PHE A 84 15.45 0.70 -15.81
N LEU A 85 16.10 1.79 -15.39
CA LEU A 85 16.99 2.61 -16.20
C LEU A 85 18.43 2.38 -15.74
N TYR A 86 19.33 2.21 -16.70
CA TYR A 86 20.76 2.03 -16.45
C TYR A 86 21.53 3.25 -16.92
N VAL A 87 22.27 3.86 -15.99
CA VAL A 87 23.20 4.95 -16.29
C VAL A 87 24.62 4.43 -16.06
N SER A 88 25.47 4.46 -17.07
CA SER A 88 26.85 3.98 -16.95
C SER A 88 27.87 5.01 -17.39
N LYS A 89 29.11 4.86 -16.91
CA LYS A 89 30.23 5.71 -17.36
C LYS A 89 30.42 5.67 -18.87
N GLU A 90 30.25 4.49 -19.46
CA GLU A 90 30.39 4.25 -20.89
C GLU A 90 29.53 3.04 -21.29
N SER A 91 29.33 2.80 -22.59
CA SER A 91 28.44 1.73 -23.05
C SER A 91 29.13 0.40 -23.36
N THR A 92 30.42 0.42 -23.73
CA THR A 92 31.10 -0.76 -24.28
C THR A 92 31.43 -1.77 -23.18
N GLN A 93 32.05 -1.32 -22.10
CA GLN A 93 32.37 -2.16 -20.96
C GLN A 93 31.14 -2.53 -20.15
N PHE A 94 30.15 -1.63 -20.06
CA PHE A 94 28.83 -1.98 -19.55
C PHE A 94 28.23 -3.16 -20.33
N ASN A 95 28.17 -3.07 -21.67
CA ASN A 95 27.64 -4.16 -22.50
C ASN A 95 28.46 -5.45 -22.37
N ASN A 96 29.79 -5.34 -22.38
CA ASN A 96 30.67 -6.49 -22.17
C ASN A 96 30.44 -7.17 -20.81
N TRP A 97 30.04 -6.43 -19.77
CA TRP A 97 29.80 -6.96 -18.44
C TRP A 97 28.40 -7.55 -18.27
N PHE A 98 27.37 -6.81 -18.67
CA PHE A 98 25.96 -7.14 -18.43
C PHE A 98 25.27 -7.84 -19.61
N GLY A 99 25.82 -7.75 -20.82
CA GLY A 99 25.24 -8.33 -22.04
C GLY A 99 24.14 -7.47 -22.70
N PHE A 100 23.91 -6.24 -22.23
CA PHE A 100 22.98 -5.28 -22.82
C PHE A 100 23.52 -3.85 -22.70
N ASN A 101 22.94 -2.89 -23.43
CA ASN A 101 23.40 -1.49 -23.41
C ASN A 101 22.76 -0.71 -22.25
N PRO A 102 23.46 0.28 -21.65
CA PRO A 102 22.83 1.18 -20.71
C PRO A 102 21.87 2.12 -21.47
N ASP A 103 20.84 2.62 -20.79
CA ASP A 103 19.91 3.61 -21.34
C ASP A 103 20.59 4.97 -21.53
N TYR A 104 21.50 5.32 -20.61
CA TYR A 104 22.22 6.59 -20.63
C TYR A 104 23.69 6.43 -20.29
N THR A 105 24.51 7.37 -20.77
CA THR A 105 25.92 7.48 -20.44
C THR A 105 26.24 8.78 -19.74
N MET A 106 26.99 8.71 -18.64
CA MET A 106 27.50 9.83 -17.87
C MET A 106 29.02 9.69 -17.74
N SER A 107 29.79 10.39 -18.56
CA SER A 107 31.24 10.16 -18.68
C SER A 107 32.03 10.41 -17.39
N ASN A 108 31.50 11.21 -16.48
CA ASN A 108 32.04 11.53 -15.16
C ASN A 108 31.41 10.68 -14.03
N LEU A 109 30.72 9.58 -14.35
CA LEU A 109 30.23 8.63 -13.33
C LEU A 109 31.41 7.85 -12.73
N ASP A 110 32.10 8.49 -11.80
CA ASP A 110 33.30 7.99 -11.13
C ASP A 110 32.98 7.43 -9.75
N VAL A 111 32.05 6.47 -9.70
CA VAL A 111 31.86 5.62 -8.51
C VAL A 111 32.98 4.58 -8.46
N THR A 112 33.82 4.65 -7.42
CA THR A 112 35.06 3.89 -7.21
C THR A 112 35.00 3.02 -5.97
N GLY A 113 33.78 2.62 -5.57
CA GLY A 113 33.57 1.71 -4.45
C GLY A 113 33.36 2.35 -3.10
N ASN A 114 33.60 3.66 -2.98
CA ASN A 114 33.51 4.41 -1.73
C ASN A 114 32.83 5.77 -1.90
N ASP A 115 32.22 6.00 -3.06
CA ASP A 115 31.59 7.28 -3.41
C ASP A 115 30.08 7.23 -3.21
N ALA A 116 29.52 8.34 -2.72
CA ALA A 116 28.09 8.51 -2.57
C ALA A 116 27.46 8.98 -3.89
N VAL A 117 26.20 8.64 -4.08
CA VAL A 117 25.40 8.98 -5.27
C VAL A 117 24.12 9.64 -4.83
N GLU A 118 23.74 10.70 -5.54
CA GLU A 118 22.56 11.51 -5.27
C GLU A 118 21.67 11.56 -6.50
N LEU A 119 20.37 11.38 -6.27
CA LEU A 119 19.32 11.58 -7.26
C LEU A 119 18.59 12.87 -6.92
N PHE A 120 18.36 13.70 -7.94
CA PHE A 120 17.78 15.02 -7.80
C PHE A 120 16.44 15.15 -8.55
N LEU A 121 15.54 15.95 -8.00
CA LEU A 121 14.43 16.59 -8.72
C LEU A 121 14.70 18.10 -8.74
N ALA A 122 14.88 18.65 -9.94
CA ALA A 122 15.50 19.95 -10.18
C ALA A 122 16.85 20.02 -9.46
N THR A 123 16.94 20.70 -8.32
CA THR A 123 18.17 20.83 -7.52
C THR A 123 18.04 20.20 -6.12
N THR A 124 16.90 19.56 -5.82
CA THR A 124 16.64 18.96 -4.52
C THR A 124 16.98 17.47 -4.55
N VAL A 125 17.81 17.01 -3.61
CA VAL A 125 18.08 15.58 -3.43
C VAL A 125 16.80 14.86 -3.00
N ILE A 126 16.40 13.85 -3.76
CA ILE A 126 15.19 13.04 -3.53
C ILE A 126 15.52 11.60 -3.13
N ASP A 127 16.72 11.11 -3.46
CA ASP A 127 17.21 9.80 -3.03
C ASP A 127 18.74 9.80 -2.98
N ARG A 128 19.32 8.95 -2.13
CA ARG A 128 20.77 8.91 -1.90
C ARG A 128 21.27 7.52 -1.55
N PHE A 129 22.46 7.20 -2.07
CA PHE A 129 23.31 6.11 -1.62
C PHE A 129 24.63 6.67 -1.06
N GLY A 130 25.08 6.21 0.10
CA GLY A 130 26.26 6.75 0.78
C GLY A 130 26.03 8.11 1.46
N ASP A 131 27.01 8.55 2.24
CA ASP A 131 27.04 9.92 2.81
C ASP A 131 28.02 10.77 1.99
N PRO A 132 27.57 11.86 1.33
CA PRO A 132 28.43 12.66 0.46
C PRO A 132 29.58 13.34 1.20
N SER A 133 29.51 13.49 2.52
CA SER A 133 30.56 14.11 3.33
C SER A 133 31.52 13.10 3.98
N ILE A 134 31.38 11.81 3.70
CA ILE A 134 32.19 10.74 4.27
C ILE A 134 32.79 9.90 3.15
N ASP A 135 34.10 9.65 3.23
CA ASP A 135 34.75 8.63 2.40
C ASP A 135 34.26 7.24 2.82
N GLY A 136 33.66 6.51 1.89
CA GLY A 136 33.09 5.18 2.11
C GLY A 136 34.10 4.09 2.47
N ASN A 137 35.41 4.32 2.31
CA ASN A 137 36.44 3.32 2.59
C ASN A 137 36.37 2.83 4.05
N GLY A 138 36.21 1.52 4.22
CA GLY A 138 36.04 0.87 5.53
C GLY A 138 34.69 1.16 6.22
N GLN A 139 33.77 1.88 5.58
CA GLN A 139 32.40 2.05 6.06
C GLN A 139 31.55 0.82 5.74
N ALA A 140 30.38 0.73 6.37
CA ALA A 140 29.41 -0.33 6.09
C ALA A 140 28.89 -0.35 4.64
N TRP A 141 29.15 0.72 3.89
CA TRP A 141 28.74 0.90 2.51
C TRP A 141 29.95 0.96 1.56
N ASP A 142 31.08 0.37 1.94
CA ASP A 142 32.22 0.12 1.05
C ASP A 142 31.89 -1.03 0.07
N TYR A 143 31.99 -0.74 -1.22
CA TYR A 143 31.67 -1.63 -2.34
C TYR A 143 32.76 -1.62 -3.41
N LEU A 144 34.02 -1.31 -3.05
CA LEU A 144 35.19 -1.40 -3.94
C LEU A 144 35.21 -2.72 -4.70
N ASP A 145 35.34 -2.65 -6.03
CA ASP A 145 35.35 -3.81 -6.91
C ASP A 145 34.17 -4.77 -6.61
N GLY A 146 33.00 -4.16 -6.39
CA GLY A 146 31.78 -4.75 -5.84
C GLY A 146 30.53 -3.95 -6.21
N TRP A 147 29.47 -4.18 -5.44
CA TRP A 147 28.19 -3.51 -5.62
C TRP A 147 27.41 -3.32 -4.32
N ALA A 148 26.55 -2.33 -4.32
CA ALA A 148 25.49 -2.14 -3.37
C ALA A 148 24.13 -2.21 -4.09
N TYR A 149 23.17 -2.90 -3.50
CA TYR A 149 21.83 -3.07 -4.04
C TYR A 149 20.78 -2.77 -2.98
N ARG A 150 19.73 -2.05 -3.35
CA ARG A 150 18.68 -1.65 -2.42
C ARG A 150 17.86 -2.88 -2.02
N ARG A 151 17.53 -2.99 -0.73
CA ARG A 151 16.64 -4.05 -0.24
C ARG A 151 15.21 -3.75 -0.66
N CYS A 152 14.49 -4.77 -1.12
CA CYS A 152 13.06 -4.69 -1.34
C CYS A 152 12.33 -4.44 -0.01
N GLY A 153 11.29 -3.60 -0.01
CA GLY A 153 10.51 -3.30 1.20
C GLY A 153 10.10 -1.83 1.33
N PRO A 154 9.47 -1.44 2.47
CA PRO A 154 8.76 -0.17 2.66
C PRO A 154 9.65 1.08 2.72
N ALA A 155 10.93 0.97 2.43
CA ALA A 155 11.82 2.12 2.43
C ALA A 155 11.52 2.98 1.20
N ALA A 156 10.80 4.08 1.40
CA ALA A 156 10.62 5.13 0.42
C ALA A 156 11.98 5.71 -0.03
N PRO A 157 12.06 6.31 -1.23
CA PRO A 157 13.19 7.14 -1.63
C PRO A 157 13.50 8.16 -0.53
N ALA A 158 14.76 8.28 -0.14
CA ALA A 158 15.14 9.10 1.00
C ALA A 158 16.39 9.92 0.69
N ALA A 159 16.29 11.24 0.88
CA ALA A 159 17.42 12.15 0.78
C ALA A 159 18.51 11.89 1.85
N ILE A 160 18.16 11.17 2.92
CA ILE A 160 19.07 10.77 3.98
C ILE A 160 19.42 9.30 3.78
N PHE A 161 20.71 9.02 3.64
CA PHE A 161 21.22 7.66 3.49
C PHE A 161 21.05 6.84 4.77
N SER A 162 20.66 5.58 4.60
CA SER A 162 20.62 4.58 5.67
C SER A 162 21.21 3.27 5.16
N ALA A 163 22.35 2.88 5.73
CA ALA A 163 23.07 1.68 5.32
C ALA A 163 22.24 0.38 5.45
N THR A 164 21.24 0.35 6.33
CA THR A 164 20.34 -0.82 6.52
C THR A 164 19.33 -1.00 5.38
N SER A 165 19.14 0.02 4.54
CA SER A 165 18.26 -0.05 3.37
C SER A 165 18.90 -0.80 2.19
N TRP A 166 20.15 -1.25 2.34
CA TRP A 166 20.96 -1.82 1.29
C TRP A 166 21.54 -3.18 1.69
N GLN A 167 21.85 -3.97 0.68
CA GLN A 167 22.69 -5.14 0.73
C GLN A 167 23.95 -4.87 -0.10
N TYR A 168 25.05 -5.49 0.29
CA TYR A 168 26.37 -5.21 -0.26
C TYR A 168 27.02 -6.53 -0.64
N SER A 169 27.76 -6.52 -1.75
CA SER A 169 28.62 -7.65 -2.12
C SER A 169 29.81 -7.82 -1.17
N GLY A 170 30.19 -6.75 -0.48
CA GLY A 170 31.51 -6.61 0.14
C GLY A 170 32.56 -6.18 -0.89
N THR A 171 33.74 -5.79 -0.40
CA THR A 171 34.86 -5.35 -1.24
C THR A 171 35.50 -6.51 -1.99
N ASN A 172 36.00 -6.25 -3.19
CA ASN A 172 36.66 -7.20 -4.09
C ASN A 172 35.77 -8.40 -4.47
N ALA A 173 34.46 -8.26 -4.35
CA ALA A 173 33.53 -9.36 -4.61
C ALA A 173 33.43 -9.73 -6.09
N LEU A 174 33.86 -8.83 -6.97
CA LEU A 174 33.90 -9.03 -8.42
C LEU A 174 35.32 -9.30 -8.94
N ASP A 175 36.33 -9.44 -8.07
CA ASP A 175 37.71 -9.68 -8.47
C ASP A 175 37.88 -10.95 -9.29
N GLY A 176 38.61 -10.83 -10.41
CA GLY A 176 38.88 -11.93 -11.32
C GLY A 176 37.71 -12.31 -12.23
N GLU A 177 36.57 -11.63 -12.11
CA GLU A 177 35.38 -11.90 -12.91
C GLU A 177 35.43 -11.21 -14.27
N SER A 178 34.80 -11.83 -15.27
CA SER A 178 34.80 -11.34 -16.66
C SER A 178 33.48 -10.76 -17.13
N THR A 179 32.37 -11.20 -16.50
CA THR A 179 30.99 -10.80 -16.79
C THR A 179 30.16 -10.90 -15.50
N ASN A 180 29.02 -10.19 -15.44
CA ASN A 180 28.12 -10.27 -14.30
C ASN A 180 27.57 -11.70 -14.11
N ALA A 181 27.22 -12.38 -15.19
CA ALA A 181 26.61 -13.70 -15.14
C ALA A 181 27.56 -14.81 -14.64
N ALA A 182 28.87 -14.62 -14.82
CA ALA A 182 29.88 -15.56 -14.34
C ALA A 182 30.29 -15.30 -12.89
N ALA A 183 29.96 -14.12 -12.35
CA ALA A 183 30.44 -13.68 -11.04
C ALA A 183 29.92 -14.57 -9.91
N ALA A 184 30.78 -14.89 -8.94
CA ALA A 184 30.36 -15.60 -7.73
C ALA A 184 29.31 -14.81 -6.91
N SER A 185 29.41 -13.48 -6.93
CA SER A 185 28.46 -12.55 -6.31
C SER A 185 27.96 -11.53 -7.35
N PRO A 186 27.01 -11.92 -8.21
CA PRO A 186 26.59 -11.09 -9.33
C PRO A 186 25.76 -9.88 -8.86
N PHE A 187 25.88 -8.76 -9.56
CA PHE A 187 25.00 -7.61 -9.38
C PHE A 187 23.55 -8.00 -9.68
N PRO A 188 22.58 -7.75 -8.77
CA PRO A 188 21.18 -8.14 -8.96
C PRO A 188 20.41 -7.30 -10.00
N THR A 189 20.63 -7.51 -11.29
CA THR A 189 19.96 -6.73 -12.37
C THR A 189 18.44 -6.84 -12.33
N ALA A 190 17.75 -5.70 -12.21
CA ALA A 190 16.30 -5.55 -12.29
C ALA A 190 15.52 -6.44 -11.30
N THR A 191 16.08 -6.62 -10.10
CA THR A 191 15.49 -7.51 -9.07
C THR A 191 14.78 -6.76 -7.95
N TYR A 192 14.92 -5.44 -7.88
CA TYR A 192 14.24 -4.62 -6.88
C TYR A 192 12.73 -4.74 -7.02
N ILE A 193 12.07 -5.02 -5.90
CA ILE A 193 10.63 -5.05 -5.77
C ILE A 193 10.28 -3.87 -4.86
N PRO A 194 9.59 -2.83 -5.37
CA PRO A 194 9.11 -1.76 -4.50
C PRO A 194 8.20 -2.36 -3.42
N PRO A 195 8.03 -1.68 -2.28
CA PRO A 195 7.00 -2.11 -1.35
C PRO A 195 5.67 -2.25 -2.09
N ALA A 196 4.86 -3.23 -1.66
CA ALA A 196 3.45 -3.20 -2.02
C ALA A 196 2.95 -1.77 -1.77
N PRO A 197 2.12 -1.20 -2.67
CA PRO A 197 1.65 0.18 -2.51
C PRO A 197 1.27 0.33 -1.05
N ASP A 198 1.91 1.27 -0.37
CA ASP A 198 1.59 1.54 1.01
C ASP A 198 0.09 1.84 0.98
N TRP A 199 -0.72 0.88 1.42
CA TRP A 199 -2.07 1.15 1.88
C TRP A 199 -1.95 1.88 3.22
N THR A 200 -1.05 2.86 3.31
CA THR A 200 -1.21 3.96 4.23
C THR A 200 -2.43 4.69 3.70
N VAL A 201 -3.59 4.24 4.20
CA VAL A 201 -4.79 5.04 4.26
C VAL A 201 -4.33 6.32 4.94
N SER A 202 -3.95 7.31 4.14
CA SER A 202 -3.72 8.67 4.62
C SER A 202 -4.94 9.01 5.45
N ALA A 203 -4.80 9.71 6.58
CA ALA A 203 -5.97 10.08 7.39
C ALA A 203 -7.06 10.79 6.55
N ASN A 204 -6.66 11.41 5.42
CA ASN A 204 -7.54 11.94 4.38
C ASN A 204 -8.30 10.89 3.56
N LEU A 205 -7.76 9.69 3.33
CA LEU A 205 -8.52 8.59 2.71
C LEU A 205 -9.48 7.96 3.72
N ALA A 206 -9.17 7.87 5.01
CA ALA A 206 -10.14 7.41 6.02
C ALA A 206 -11.32 8.38 6.19
N SER A 207 -11.06 9.70 6.09
CA SER A 207 -12.13 10.71 6.04
C SER A 207 -12.89 10.68 4.71
N ASN A 208 -12.21 10.49 3.58
CA ASN A 208 -12.85 10.46 2.26
C ASN A 208 -13.55 9.12 1.95
N LEU A 209 -13.14 8.01 2.56
CA LEU A 209 -13.85 6.73 2.52
C LEU A 209 -15.18 6.84 3.24
N LYS A 210 -15.25 7.64 4.33
CA LYS A 210 -16.51 7.97 4.99
C LYS A 210 -17.46 8.70 4.05
N GLU A 211 -16.93 9.56 3.17
CA GLU A 211 -17.70 10.27 2.14
C GLU A 211 -18.07 9.41 0.92
N LEU A 212 -17.45 8.24 0.74
CA LEU A 212 -17.82 7.27 -0.29
C LEU A 212 -18.80 6.20 0.21
N LEU A 213 -19.03 6.10 1.53
CA LEU A 213 -20.01 5.18 2.10
C LEU A 213 -21.42 5.71 1.83
N SER A 214 -22.29 4.86 1.30
CA SER A 214 -23.72 5.19 1.19
C SER A 214 -24.36 5.35 2.57
N ALA A 215 -23.96 4.53 3.54
CA ALA A 215 -24.31 4.66 4.95
C ALA A 215 -23.34 3.91 5.87
N HIS A 216 -23.23 4.33 7.13
CA HIS A 216 -22.42 3.65 8.14
C HIS A 216 -22.96 3.85 9.55
N TRP A 217 -23.44 2.77 10.17
CA TRP A 217 -23.91 2.76 11.55
C TRP A 217 -22.92 2.02 12.47
N PRO A 218 -22.11 2.74 13.27
CA PRO A 218 -21.19 2.10 14.22
C PRO A 218 -21.92 1.34 15.33
N MET A 219 -23.19 1.66 15.58
CA MET A 219 -23.98 1.18 16.72
C MET A 219 -23.26 1.42 18.06
N ASP A 220 -22.52 2.53 18.16
CA ASP A 220 -21.76 2.88 19.35
C ASP A 220 -22.57 3.71 20.34
N GLY A 221 -23.74 3.18 20.67
CA GLY A 221 -24.63 3.79 21.64
C GLY A 221 -25.56 4.86 21.16
N ASP A 222 -25.70 4.99 19.87
CA ASP A 222 -26.88 5.54 19.24
C ASP A 222 -27.09 4.76 17.93
N TYR A 223 -28.04 5.23 17.13
CA TYR A 223 -28.33 4.68 15.80
C TYR A 223 -27.94 5.67 14.70
N THR A 224 -27.06 6.63 15.00
CA THR A 224 -26.70 7.71 14.08
C THR A 224 -25.94 7.16 12.87
N ASP A 225 -26.29 7.61 11.67
CA ASP A 225 -25.53 7.36 10.45
C ASP A 225 -24.31 8.28 10.42
N SER A 226 -23.16 7.67 10.64
CA SER A 226 -21.89 8.39 10.65
C SER A 226 -21.36 8.68 9.25
N SER A 227 -21.94 8.14 8.16
CA SER A 227 -21.47 8.47 6.79
C SER A 227 -21.57 9.97 6.48
N GLY A 228 -22.52 10.67 7.12
CA GLY A 228 -22.84 12.06 6.84
C GLY A 228 -24.03 12.25 5.89
N ASN A 229 -24.63 11.16 5.39
CA ASN A 229 -25.76 11.21 4.46
C ASN A 229 -27.14 11.29 5.15
N GLY A 230 -27.19 11.22 6.49
CA GLY A 230 -28.40 11.46 7.28
C GLY A 230 -29.36 10.28 7.34
N TYR A 231 -28.90 9.05 7.13
CA TYR A 231 -29.72 7.84 7.23
C TYR A 231 -29.79 7.29 8.66
N ASP A 232 -30.06 8.15 9.64
CA ASP A 232 -30.11 7.75 11.05
C ASP A 232 -31.14 6.63 11.28
N GLY A 233 -30.70 5.60 12.00
CA GLY A 233 -31.51 4.43 12.30
C GLY A 233 -32.58 4.72 13.37
N THR A 234 -33.75 4.10 13.21
CA THR A 234 -34.81 4.07 14.21
C THR A 234 -34.95 2.64 14.72
N ALA A 235 -34.83 2.45 16.03
CA ALA A 235 -34.93 1.13 16.63
C ALA A 235 -36.38 0.73 16.95
N SER A 236 -36.70 -0.54 16.71
CA SER A 236 -37.97 -1.16 17.04
C SER A 236 -37.79 -2.26 18.09
N GLY A 237 -38.70 -2.31 19.06
CA GLY A 237 -38.67 -3.29 20.15
C GLY A 237 -37.62 -3.04 21.24
N GLY A 238 -36.96 -1.87 21.25
CA GLY A 238 -36.05 -1.43 22.32
C GLY A 238 -34.80 -2.30 22.51
N PRO A 239 -33.96 -2.48 21.48
CA PRO A 239 -32.73 -3.24 21.61
C PRO A 239 -31.72 -2.56 22.54
N SER A 240 -30.86 -3.37 23.16
CA SER A 240 -29.85 -2.91 24.11
C SER A 240 -28.48 -2.82 23.45
N PHE A 241 -27.61 -1.96 23.98
CA PHE A 241 -26.21 -1.91 23.55
C PHE A 241 -25.34 -2.74 24.48
N VAL A 242 -24.41 -3.48 23.88
CA VAL A 242 -23.44 -4.35 24.55
C VAL A 242 -22.03 -4.05 24.03
N SER A 243 -21.00 -4.62 24.65
CA SER A 243 -19.62 -4.49 24.15
C SER A 243 -19.50 -5.10 22.75
N GLY A 244 -19.05 -4.28 21.79
CA GLY A 244 -18.92 -4.62 20.38
C GLY A 244 -17.54 -5.19 20.02
N LYS A 245 -17.32 -5.47 18.73
CA LYS A 245 -15.96 -5.71 18.20
C LYS A 245 -15.12 -4.43 18.21
N ILE A 246 -15.77 -3.31 17.89
CA ILE A 246 -15.23 -1.94 17.90
C ILE A 246 -16.27 -1.11 18.66
N GLY A 247 -15.88 -0.46 19.76
CA GLY A 247 -16.83 0.28 20.60
C GLY A 247 -17.95 -0.63 21.13
N GLN A 248 -19.18 -0.27 20.85
CA GLN A 248 -20.37 -1.04 21.22
C GLN A 248 -21.05 -1.67 20.01
N ALA A 249 -22.00 -2.56 20.29
CA ALA A 249 -22.88 -3.14 19.29
C ALA A 249 -24.31 -3.19 19.82
N VAL A 250 -25.27 -3.27 18.92
CA VAL A 250 -26.67 -3.52 19.25
C VAL A 250 -26.89 -5.03 19.44
N SER A 251 -27.57 -5.40 20.53
CA SER A 251 -28.01 -6.77 20.80
C SER A 251 -29.47 -6.92 20.44
N LEU A 252 -29.79 -7.86 19.55
CA LEU A 252 -31.14 -8.09 19.02
C LEU A 252 -31.68 -9.44 19.51
N SER A 253 -32.92 -9.44 20.00
CA SER A 253 -33.60 -10.66 20.49
C SER A 253 -34.24 -11.53 19.39
N GLY A 254 -34.13 -11.11 18.12
CA GLY A 254 -34.79 -11.75 16.97
C GLY A 254 -36.15 -11.14 16.59
N ALA A 255 -36.80 -10.40 17.49
CA ALA A 255 -37.99 -9.58 17.18
C ALA A 255 -37.67 -8.07 17.04
N GLN A 256 -36.44 -7.68 17.39
CA GLN A 256 -35.95 -6.30 17.38
C GLN A 256 -35.18 -6.03 16.09
N TYR A 257 -35.19 -4.78 15.65
CA TYR A 257 -34.41 -4.32 14.51
C TYR A 257 -34.12 -2.82 14.59
N VAL A 258 -33.19 -2.36 13.76
CA VAL A 258 -32.92 -0.93 13.51
C VAL A 258 -33.17 -0.68 12.02
N GLU A 259 -33.96 0.35 11.71
CA GLU A 259 -34.37 0.67 10.34
C GLU A 259 -33.90 2.08 9.96
N ALA A 260 -33.23 2.21 8.81
CA ALA A 260 -32.70 3.48 8.28
C ALA A 260 -33.73 4.29 7.45
N GLY A 261 -34.99 3.87 7.46
CA GLY A 261 -36.05 4.45 6.65
C GLY A 261 -36.00 4.03 5.18
N SER A 262 -36.77 4.74 4.34
CA SER A 262 -36.89 4.47 2.90
C SER A 262 -36.17 5.56 2.10
N SER A 263 -35.11 5.17 1.38
CA SER A 263 -34.36 6.04 0.47
C SER A 263 -33.93 5.27 -0.77
N SER A 264 -34.02 5.90 -1.95
CA SER A 264 -33.52 5.30 -3.19
C SER A 264 -32.00 5.14 -3.21
N ALA A 265 -31.26 5.93 -2.43
CA ALA A 265 -29.81 5.82 -2.31
C ALA A 265 -29.35 4.62 -1.47
N LEU A 266 -30.26 3.98 -0.71
CA LEU A 266 -30.01 2.74 0.02
C LEU A 266 -30.54 1.51 -0.72
N ILE A 267 -31.12 1.69 -1.90
CA ILE A 267 -31.54 0.58 -2.75
C ILE A 267 -30.31 0.06 -3.48
N LEU A 268 -29.96 -1.19 -3.20
CA LEU A 268 -28.94 -1.91 -3.94
C LEU A 268 -29.58 -2.43 -5.22
N SER A 269 -29.36 -1.71 -6.33
CA SER A 269 -29.82 -2.01 -7.68
C SER A 269 -28.80 -2.89 -8.43
N SER A 270 -28.91 -2.92 -9.76
CA SER A 270 -28.05 -3.67 -10.67
C SER A 270 -26.63 -3.09 -10.87
N ASP A 271 -26.21 -2.18 -10.01
CA ASP A 271 -24.86 -1.59 -9.98
C ASP A 271 -23.96 -2.30 -8.96
N ASP A 272 -22.63 -2.19 -9.09
CA ASP A 272 -21.68 -2.78 -8.15
C ASP A 272 -21.93 -2.28 -6.71
N TRP A 273 -22.00 -3.20 -5.75
CA TRP A 273 -22.22 -2.83 -4.35
C TRP A 273 -21.49 -3.72 -3.36
N SER A 274 -21.40 -3.23 -2.12
CA SER A 274 -20.83 -3.99 -1.00
C SER A 274 -21.63 -3.76 0.29
N LEU A 275 -21.95 -4.86 0.99
CA LEU A 275 -22.50 -4.87 2.34
C LEU A 275 -21.52 -5.52 3.30
N ALA A 276 -21.27 -4.91 4.45
CA ALA A 276 -20.39 -5.47 5.46
C ALA A 276 -20.90 -5.24 6.88
N ALA A 277 -20.67 -6.21 7.77
CA ALA A 277 -21.00 -6.12 9.17
C ALA A 277 -20.10 -7.00 10.04
N TRP A 278 -19.79 -6.50 11.25
CA TRP A 278 -19.35 -7.36 12.33
C TRP A 278 -20.57 -7.97 13.03
N PHE A 279 -20.57 -9.29 13.24
CA PHE A 279 -21.64 -9.98 13.95
C PHE A 279 -21.08 -10.98 14.96
N LYS A 280 -21.93 -11.36 15.91
CA LYS A 280 -21.64 -12.37 16.93
C LYS A 280 -22.91 -13.14 17.20
N THR A 281 -22.86 -14.47 17.15
CA THR A 281 -24.00 -15.32 17.49
C THR A 281 -23.57 -16.53 18.31
N ALA A 282 -24.43 -16.94 19.23
CA ALA A 282 -24.37 -18.25 19.90
C ALA A 282 -25.47 -19.19 19.39
N SER A 283 -26.41 -18.67 18.59
CA SER A 283 -27.57 -19.41 18.12
C SER A 283 -27.21 -20.22 16.89
N THR A 284 -27.43 -21.53 16.94
CA THR A 284 -27.46 -22.42 15.78
C THR A 284 -28.82 -22.45 15.10
N SER A 285 -29.87 -21.95 15.76
CA SER A 285 -31.21 -21.84 15.21
C SER A 285 -31.37 -20.50 14.51
N SER A 286 -31.22 -20.52 13.19
CA SER A 286 -31.74 -19.50 12.29
C SER A 286 -32.82 -20.14 11.45
N ALA A 287 -33.97 -19.48 11.33
CA ALA A 287 -35.12 -20.03 10.63
C ALA A 287 -34.82 -20.35 9.15
N SER A 288 -35.78 -21.03 8.48
CA SER A 288 -35.69 -21.46 7.08
C SER A 288 -35.19 -20.35 6.14
N PHE A 289 -34.72 -20.69 4.94
CA PHE A 289 -34.21 -19.71 3.94
C PHE A 289 -35.13 -18.49 3.70
N GLU A 290 -36.43 -18.64 3.92
CA GLU A 290 -37.46 -17.60 3.80
C GLU A 290 -37.55 -16.68 5.04
N THR A 291 -37.15 -17.16 6.22
CA THR A 291 -37.26 -16.46 7.52
C THR A 291 -35.93 -16.29 8.27
N GLY A 292 -34.80 -16.68 7.65
CA GLY A 292 -33.46 -16.62 8.25
C GLY A 292 -33.11 -15.26 8.85
N ALA A 293 -32.24 -15.28 9.86
CA ALA A 293 -31.88 -14.10 10.63
C ALA A 293 -31.10 -13.12 9.74
N ARG A 294 -31.65 -11.92 9.54
CA ARG A 294 -31.03 -10.88 8.71
C ARG A 294 -30.11 -10.04 9.59
N ILE A 295 -28.83 -9.98 9.22
CA ILE A 295 -27.87 -9.05 9.83
C ILE A 295 -28.05 -7.67 9.18
N ILE A 296 -28.05 -7.64 7.85
CA ILE A 296 -28.47 -6.48 7.05
C ILE A 296 -29.42 -6.97 5.98
N THR A 297 -30.55 -6.29 5.78
CA THR A 297 -31.43 -6.51 4.64
C THR A 297 -31.85 -5.19 4.02
N VAL A 298 -31.77 -5.12 2.70
CA VAL A 298 -32.31 -4.05 1.89
C VAL A 298 -33.62 -4.54 1.32
N ARG A 299 -34.71 -3.78 1.52
CA ARG A 299 -36.06 -4.18 1.13
C ARG A 299 -36.69 -3.13 0.23
N SER A 300 -37.49 -3.59 -0.73
CA SER A 300 -38.34 -2.74 -1.55
C SER A 300 -39.71 -3.40 -1.71
N SER A 301 -40.78 -2.63 -1.52
CA SER A 301 -42.18 -3.08 -1.70
C SER A 301 -42.52 -4.40 -0.98
N GLY A 302 -41.94 -4.63 0.20
CA GLY A 302 -42.17 -5.82 1.03
C GLY A 302 -41.20 -6.98 0.78
N SER A 303 -40.42 -6.97 -0.31
CA SER A 303 -39.46 -8.03 -0.66
C SER A 303 -38.02 -7.63 -0.32
N SER A 304 -37.18 -8.60 0.05
CA SER A 304 -35.73 -8.36 0.20
C SER A 304 -35.08 -8.28 -1.19
N LEU A 305 -34.38 -7.19 -1.47
CA LEU A 305 -33.60 -7.03 -2.70
C LEU A 305 -32.20 -7.63 -2.53
N ALA A 306 -31.56 -7.34 -1.40
CA ALA A 306 -30.28 -7.91 -1.01
C ALA A 306 -30.26 -8.13 0.51
N ALA A 307 -29.49 -9.12 0.96
CA ALA A 307 -29.27 -9.33 2.38
C ALA A 307 -27.99 -10.12 2.65
N ILE A 308 -27.38 -9.82 3.80
CA ILE A 308 -26.43 -10.70 4.46
C ILE A 308 -27.03 -11.17 5.79
N GLY A 309 -26.83 -12.43 6.12
CA GLY A 309 -27.45 -13.00 7.31
C GLY A 309 -26.97 -14.40 7.64
N ILE A 310 -27.70 -15.03 8.55
CA ILE A 310 -27.42 -16.37 9.06
C ILE A 310 -28.61 -17.28 8.73
N VAL A 311 -28.32 -18.48 8.25
CA VAL A 311 -29.27 -19.50 7.87
C VAL A 311 -28.79 -20.89 8.31
N GLY A 312 -29.74 -21.82 8.46
CA GLY A 312 -29.47 -23.23 8.66
C GLY A 312 -30.19 -23.79 9.89
N ASP A 313 -30.73 -24.99 9.73
CA ASP A 313 -31.55 -25.67 10.76
C ASP A 313 -30.69 -26.40 11.81
N SER A 314 -29.43 -26.69 11.50
CA SER A 314 -28.52 -27.46 12.37
C SER A 314 -27.15 -26.82 12.56
N ILE A 315 -26.77 -25.88 11.69
CA ILE A 315 -25.54 -25.10 11.74
C ILE A 315 -25.86 -23.65 11.36
N ALA A 316 -25.15 -22.69 11.95
CA ALA A 316 -25.34 -21.26 11.67
C ALA A 316 -24.42 -20.81 10.53
N GLN A 317 -24.86 -21.01 9.29
CA GLN A 317 -24.12 -20.62 8.09
C GLN A 317 -24.42 -19.17 7.73
N VAL A 318 -23.43 -18.45 7.21
CA VAL A 318 -23.67 -17.13 6.62
C VAL A 318 -24.18 -17.27 5.19
N PHE A 319 -25.03 -16.35 4.76
CA PHE A 319 -25.42 -16.23 3.37
C PHE A 319 -25.29 -14.78 2.88
N CYS A 320 -25.12 -14.64 1.57
CA CYS A 320 -25.40 -13.41 0.85
C CYS A 320 -26.45 -13.69 -0.23
N MET A 321 -27.41 -12.78 -0.38
CA MET A 321 -28.43 -12.86 -1.43
C MET A 321 -28.63 -11.52 -2.12
N TRP A 322 -29.09 -11.58 -3.37
CA TRP A 322 -29.41 -10.41 -4.18
C TRP A 322 -30.46 -10.73 -5.26
N THR A 323 -31.05 -9.71 -5.85
CA THR A 323 -32.00 -9.82 -6.97
C THR A 323 -31.34 -9.24 -8.21
N GLU A 324 -31.31 -9.99 -9.31
CA GLU A 324 -30.78 -9.50 -10.59
C GLU A 324 -31.87 -8.80 -11.40
N GLU A 325 -31.49 -7.79 -12.18
CA GLU A 325 -32.42 -7.09 -13.07
C GLU A 325 -33.00 -8.06 -14.11
N GLY A 326 -34.33 -8.09 -14.22
CA GLY A 326 -35.04 -8.98 -15.14
C GLY A 326 -35.14 -10.45 -14.72
N ALA A 327 -34.63 -10.83 -13.54
CA ALA A 327 -34.72 -12.20 -13.03
C ALA A 327 -36.05 -12.47 -12.29
N ASN A 328 -36.63 -13.66 -12.51
CA ASN A 328 -37.76 -14.17 -11.72
C ASN A 328 -37.27 -14.88 -10.44
N GLY A 329 -36.51 -14.19 -9.58
CA GLY A 329 -36.06 -14.76 -8.31
C GLY A 329 -34.82 -14.11 -7.69
N GLN A 330 -34.53 -14.51 -6.45
CA GLN A 330 -33.35 -14.10 -5.69
C GLN A 330 -32.21 -15.12 -5.89
N LYS A 331 -30.98 -14.64 -6.10
CA LYS A 331 -29.77 -15.46 -6.01
C LYS A 331 -29.25 -15.46 -4.59
N MET A 332 -28.60 -16.56 -4.21
CA MET A 332 -28.05 -16.72 -2.88
C MET A 332 -26.79 -17.59 -2.92
N ILE A 333 -25.78 -17.18 -2.18
CA ILE A 333 -24.58 -17.95 -1.87
C ILE A 333 -24.59 -18.20 -0.37
N VAL A 334 -24.34 -19.45 0.04
CA VAL A 334 -24.30 -19.88 1.44
C VAL A 334 -22.91 -20.44 1.73
N GLY A 335 -22.28 -19.97 2.81
CA GLY A 335 -21.01 -20.52 3.29
C GLY A 335 -21.18 -21.89 3.93
N ASP A 336 -20.13 -22.69 3.97
CA ASP A 336 -20.12 -24.04 4.53
C ASP A 336 -19.64 -24.12 5.99
N VAL A 337 -19.27 -22.98 6.58
CA VAL A 337 -18.78 -22.85 7.95
C VAL A 337 -19.90 -22.44 8.91
N SER A 338 -19.89 -23.00 10.13
CA SER A 338 -20.79 -22.59 11.22
C SER A 338 -20.15 -21.49 12.07
N PHE A 339 -20.93 -20.46 12.41
CA PHE A 339 -20.49 -19.29 13.17
C PHE A 339 -21.16 -19.15 14.55
N ALA A 340 -21.83 -20.21 15.03
CA ALA A 340 -22.44 -20.26 16.36
C ALA A 340 -21.41 -20.56 17.48
N ASP A 341 -20.35 -19.76 17.56
CA ASP A 341 -19.21 -19.95 18.47
C ASP A 341 -19.08 -18.85 19.53
N SER A 342 -20.04 -17.91 19.56
CA SER A 342 -19.99 -16.74 20.42
C SER A 342 -18.73 -15.89 20.24
N GLN A 343 -18.13 -15.89 19.05
CA GLN A 343 -17.03 -15.00 18.67
C GLN A 343 -17.50 -13.92 17.69
N TRP A 344 -16.71 -12.86 17.57
CA TRP A 344 -16.94 -11.79 16.59
C TRP A 344 -16.39 -12.19 15.23
N HIS A 345 -17.23 -12.10 14.21
CA HIS A 345 -16.90 -12.40 12.82
C HIS A 345 -17.22 -11.21 11.92
N HIS A 346 -16.45 -11.04 10.86
CA HIS A 346 -16.71 -10.03 9.84
C HIS A 346 -17.29 -10.71 8.61
N LEU A 347 -18.47 -10.28 8.19
CA LEU A 347 -19.11 -10.73 6.97
C LEU A 347 -19.12 -9.57 5.98
N ALA A 348 -18.66 -9.84 4.76
CA ALA A 348 -18.77 -8.91 3.64
C ALA A 348 -19.37 -9.64 2.44
N CYS A 349 -20.28 -8.99 1.74
CA CYS A 349 -20.79 -9.42 0.45
C CYS A 349 -20.61 -8.32 -0.56
N THR A 350 -20.11 -8.69 -1.73
CA THR A 350 -19.85 -7.80 -2.86
C THR A 350 -20.51 -8.41 -4.09
N TRP A 351 -21.12 -7.57 -4.92
CA TRP A 351 -21.72 -7.99 -6.18
C TRP A 351 -21.18 -7.15 -7.32
#